data_AF-Q3ZVA7-F1
#
_entry.id   AF-Q3ZVA7-F1
#
_cell.length_a   1.000
_cell.length_b   1.000
_cell.length_c   1.000
_cell.angle_alpha   90.00
_cell.angle_beta   90.00
_cell.angle_gamma   90.00
#
_symmetry.space_group_name_H-M   'P 1'
#
loop_
_entity.id
_entity.type
_entity.pdbx_description
1 polymer ?
#
loop_
_entity_poly.entity_id
_entity_poly.type
_entity_poly.pdbx_seq_one_letter_code
_entity_poly.pdbx_strand_id
1 'polypeptide(L)'
;TSIVNGIYRIVINQILQSPGIYYQSELDHNGISVYTGTIISDWGGRLELEIDKKARIWARVSRKQKISILVLSSAMGLNLREILENVCYPEIFLSFLTDKEKKKIGSKENAILEFYQQFSCVGGDPIFSESLCKELQKKFFHQRCELGRIGRRNINWRLNLNIPQNNIFLLPRDVLAAADHLIGMKFGMGTLDDMNHLKNKRIRSVADLLQDQLGLALARLENVVKGTISGAIRHKLIPTPQNLVTSTPLTTTY
;
A
#
# COMPACT_ATOMS: atom_id res chain seq x y z
N THR A 1 16.49 24.41 -17.01
CA THR A 1 15.91 25.65 -16.44
C THR A 1 14.55 25.85 -17.04
N SER A 2 13.61 26.43 -16.29
CA SER A 2 12.24 26.72 -16.76
C SER A 2 11.90 28.19 -16.49
N ILE A 3 11.04 28.79 -17.30
CA ILE A 3 10.55 30.16 -17.08
C ILE A 3 9.09 30.07 -16.62
N VAL A 4 8.80 30.59 -15.43
CA VAL A 4 7.44 30.62 -14.86
C VAL A 4 7.13 32.06 -14.50
N ASN A 5 6.11 32.64 -15.13
CA ASN A 5 5.72 34.04 -14.95
C ASN A 5 6.90 35.02 -15.15
N GLY A 6 7.73 34.78 -16.18
CA GLY A 6 8.89 35.61 -16.49
C GLY A 6 10.11 35.41 -15.58
N ILE A 7 10.04 34.52 -14.58
CA ILE A 7 11.12 34.25 -13.63
C ILE A 7 11.78 32.91 -13.95
N TYR A 8 13.11 32.88 -14.00
CA TYR A 8 13.88 31.64 -14.11
C TYR A 8 13.75 30.79 -12.85
N ARG A 9 13.37 29.52 -13.03
CA ARG A 9 13.30 28.52 -11.96
C ARG A 9 14.10 27.29 -12.34
N ILE A 10 14.66 26.65 -11.32
CA ILE A 10 15.36 25.37 -11.42
C ILE A 10 14.60 24.37 -10.56
N VAL A 11 14.14 23.28 -11.15
CA VAL A 11 13.61 22.15 -10.41
C VAL A 11 14.77 21.24 -10.04
N ILE A 12 14.84 20.86 -8.77
CA ILE A 12 15.94 20.07 -8.21
C ILE A 12 15.50 18.62 -8.11
N ASN A 13 16.41 17.70 -8.46
CA ASN A 13 16.19 16.27 -8.26
C ASN A 13 16.00 15.95 -6.77
N GLN A 14 15.12 15.01 -6.45
CA GLN A 14 14.87 14.59 -5.07
C GLN A 14 15.61 13.30 -4.75
N ILE A 15 16.02 13.13 -3.50
CA ILE A 15 16.51 11.86 -2.97
C ILE A 15 15.39 11.23 -2.15
N LEU A 16 14.90 10.08 -2.61
CA LEU A 16 13.82 9.33 -1.97
C LEU A 16 14.34 8.00 -1.44
N GLN A 17 13.56 7.35 -0.58
CA GLN A 17 13.83 5.96 -0.21
C GLN A 17 13.62 5.04 -1.42
N SER A 18 14.54 4.09 -1.59
CA SER A 18 14.41 3.06 -2.61
C SER A 18 13.26 2.10 -2.26
N PRO A 19 12.56 1.53 -3.26
CA PRO A 19 11.51 0.54 -3.03
C PRO A 19 12.09 -0.72 -2.38
N GLY A 20 11.34 -1.34 -1.48
CA GLY A 20 11.84 -2.46 -0.68
C GLY A 20 11.14 -2.57 0.66
N ILE A 21 11.76 -3.30 1.58
CA ILE A 21 11.30 -3.43 2.96
C ILE A 21 12.43 -3.05 3.93
N TYR A 22 12.09 -2.31 4.98
CA TYR A 22 13.04 -1.79 5.96
C TYR A 22 12.53 -2.03 7.38
N TYR A 23 13.38 -2.53 8.26
CA TYR A 23 13.06 -2.78 9.66
C TYR A 23 13.73 -1.75 10.56
N GLN A 24 12.92 -1.12 11.42
CA GLN A 24 13.36 -0.13 12.39
C GLN A 24 12.88 -0.50 13.79
N SER A 25 13.55 0.05 14.80
CA SER A 25 13.14 -0.03 16.18
C SER A 25 13.13 1.37 16.79
N GLU A 26 12.03 1.71 17.44
CA GLU A 26 11.86 2.96 18.16
C GLU A 26 11.45 2.66 19.60
N LEU A 27 11.83 3.50 20.55
CA LEU A 27 11.37 3.37 21.93
C LEU A 27 10.02 4.10 22.08
N ASP A 28 9.01 3.40 22.57
CA ASP A 28 7.74 4.01 22.99
C ASP A 28 7.99 4.95 24.19
N HIS A 29 6.99 5.78 24.54
CA HIS A 29 7.01 6.65 25.72
C HIS A 29 7.31 5.90 27.03
N ASN A 30 7.03 4.59 27.06
CA ASN A 30 7.30 3.72 28.21
C ASN A 30 8.70 3.07 28.17
N GLY A 31 9.56 3.43 27.22
CA GLY A 31 10.90 2.84 27.03
C GLY A 31 10.90 1.44 26.43
N ILE A 32 9.77 0.96 25.90
CA ILE A 32 9.64 -0.37 25.28
C ILE A 32 9.97 -0.24 23.79
N SER A 33 10.87 -1.10 23.29
CA SER A 33 11.18 -1.19 21.87
C SER A 33 9.98 -1.64 21.05
N VAL A 34 9.51 -0.78 20.15
CA VAL A 34 8.54 -1.05 19.12
C VAL A 34 9.28 -1.33 17.83
N TYR A 35 8.99 -2.47 17.22
CA TYR A 35 9.58 -2.85 15.94
C TYR A 35 8.58 -2.58 14.81
N THR A 36 9.07 -1.99 13.73
CA THR A 36 8.26 -1.65 12.56
C THR A 36 8.95 -2.12 11.29
N GLY A 37 8.20 -2.78 10.42
CA GLY A 37 8.64 -3.19 9.08
C GLY A 37 7.94 -2.34 8.02
N THR A 38 8.64 -1.43 7.37
CA THR A 38 8.07 -0.51 6.38
C THR A 38 8.33 -1.03 4.97
N ILE A 39 7.27 -1.42 4.26
CA ILE A 39 7.29 -1.74 2.84
C ILE A 39 7.05 -0.45 2.04
N ILE A 40 7.91 -0.18 1.08
CA ILE A 40 7.88 1.01 0.23
C ILE A 40 7.73 0.58 -1.23
N SER A 41 6.67 1.09 -1.86
CA SER A 41 6.34 0.87 -3.26
C SER A 41 7.20 1.74 -4.18
N ASP A 42 7.23 1.41 -5.47
CA ASP A 42 7.94 2.17 -6.50
C ASP A 42 7.40 3.59 -6.67
N TRP A 43 6.11 3.79 -6.40
CA TRP A 43 5.46 5.10 -6.38
C TRP A 43 5.60 5.84 -5.03
N GLY A 44 6.29 5.24 -4.05
CA GLY A 44 6.49 5.83 -2.72
C GLY A 44 5.33 5.60 -1.74
N GLY A 45 4.35 4.78 -2.10
CA GLY A 45 3.33 4.29 -1.18
C GLY A 45 3.98 3.48 -0.06
N ARG A 46 3.49 3.67 1.17
CA ARG A 46 4.00 2.97 2.36
C ARG A 46 2.94 2.04 2.93
N LEU A 47 3.41 0.87 3.37
CA LEU A 47 2.67 -0.10 4.16
C LEU A 47 3.55 -0.48 5.36
N GLU A 48 3.15 -0.05 6.55
CA GLU A 48 3.92 -0.24 7.79
C GLU A 48 3.38 -1.44 8.56
N LEU A 49 4.20 -2.45 8.79
CA LEU A 49 3.88 -3.58 9.65
C LEU A 49 4.32 -3.26 11.07
N GLU A 50 3.42 -3.41 12.04
CA GLU A 50 3.69 -3.13 13.45
C GLU A 50 3.14 -4.24 14.35
N ILE A 51 3.84 -4.50 15.47
CA ILE A 51 3.39 -5.42 16.51
C ILE A 51 2.88 -4.61 17.70
N ASP A 52 1.60 -4.75 18.02
CA ASP A 52 0.94 -4.13 19.16
C ASP A 52 1.40 -4.77 20.50
N LYS A 53 1.11 -4.12 21.62
CA LYS A 53 1.40 -4.59 22.98
C LYS A 53 0.76 -5.95 23.28
N LYS A 54 -0.39 -6.23 22.67
CA LYS A 54 -1.08 -7.55 22.71
C LYS A 54 -0.50 -8.58 21.73
N ALA A 55 0.72 -8.37 21.24
CA ALA A 55 1.38 -9.15 20.20
C ALA A 55 0.69 -9.17 18.82
N ARG A 56 -0.36 -8.38 18.60
CA ARG A 56 -1.12 -8.31 17.34
C ARG A 56 -0.34 -7.64 16.22
N ILE A 57 -0.27 -8.28 15.04
CA ILE A 57 0.35 -7.68 13.86
C ILE A 57 -0.69 -6.88 13.07
N TRP A 58 -0.36 -5.62 12.82
CA TRP A 58 -1.16 -4.71 12.02
C TRP A 58 -0.39 -4.23 10.81
N ALA A 59 -1.08 -4.11 9.68
CA ALA A 59 -0.64 -3.42 8.50
C ALA A 59 -1.28 -2.02 8.49
N ARG A 60 -0.48 -1.00 8.76
CA ARG A 60 -0.87 0.40 8.78
C ARG A 60 -0.68 1.02 7.40
N VAL A 61 -1.74 1.61 6.89
CA VAL A 61 -1.79 2.20 5.53
C VAL A 61 -1.75 3.72 5.58
N SER A 62 -2.27 4.29 6.66
CA SER A 62 -2.24 5.71 6.97
C SER A 62 -2.28 5.91 8.49
N ARG A 63 -2.16 7.14 8.97
CA ARG A 63 -2.21 7.45 10.41
C ARG A 63 -3.48 6.96 11.11
N LYS A 64 -4.59 6.82 10.39
CA LYS A 64 -5.91 6.42 10.94
C LYS A 64 -6.29 4.97 10.62
N GLN A 65 -5.64 4.34 9.64
CA GLN A 65 -6.06 3.04 9.10
C GLN A 65 -5.05 1.96 9.47
N LYS A 66 -5.48 1.06 10.36
CA LYS A 66 -4.79 -0.18 10.69
C LYS A 66 -5.62 -1.35 10.23
N ILE A 67 -4.98 -2.28 9.54
CA ILE A 67 -5.62 -3.45 8.96
C ILE A 67 -4.98 -4.68 9.58
N SER A 68 -5.78 -5.65 10.01
CA SER A 68 -5.23 -6.91 10.52
C SER A 68 -4.42 -7.61 9.42
N ILE A 69 -3.24 -8.16 9.76
CA ILE A 69 -2.40 -8.88 8.79
C ILE A 69 -3.13 -10.07 8.16
N LEU A 70 -4.02 -10.72 8.93
CA LEU A 70 -4.84 -11.83 8.47
C LEU A 70 -5.88 -11.36 7.45
N VAL A 71 -6.57 -10.27 7.76
CA VAL A 71 -7.58 -9.67 6.87
C VAL A 71 -6.93 -9.23 5.56
N LEU A 72 -5.76 -8.59 5.63
CA LEU A 72 -4.98 -8.23 4.44
C LEU A 72 -4.60 -9.47 3.62
N SER A 73 -4.02 -10.48 4.25
CA SER A 73 -3.58 -11.71 3.57
C SER A 73 -4.74 -12.46 2.92
N SER A 74 -5.90 -12.51 3.60
CA SER A 74 -7.11 -13.13 3.07
C SER A 74 -7.77 -12.31 1.96
N ALA A 75 -7.77 -10.97 2.06
CA ALA A 75 -8.22 -10.11 0.97
C ALA A 75 -7.30 -10.22 -0.27
N MET A 76 -6.03 -10.58 -0.09
CA MET A 76 -5.11 -10.90 -1.19
C MET A 76 -5.28 -12.34 -1.74
N GLY A 77 -6.21 -13.12 -1.17
CA GLY A 77 -6.65 -14.40 -1.72
C GLY A 77 -6.23 -15.64 -0.93
N LEU A 78 -5.51 -15.50 0.18
CA LEU A 78 -5.09 -16.63 1.02
C LEU A 78 -6.17 -17.10 2.00
N ASN A 79 -6.29 -18.41 2.15
CA ASN A 79 -7.12 -19.00 3.18
C ASN A 79 -6.35 -19.09 4.51
N LEU A 80 -7.08 -19.15 5.64
CA LEU A 80 -6.44 -19.27 6.96
C LEU A 80 -5.48 -20.46 7.05
N ARG A 81 -5.85 -21.61 6.47
CA ARG A 81 -4.98 -22.80 6.42
C ARG A 81 -3.66 -22.52 5.69
N GLU A 82 -3.75 -21.91 4.51
CA GLU A 82 -2.58 -21.56 3.70
C GLU A 82 -1.69 -20.55 4.43
N ILE A 83 -2.28 -19.58 5.14
CA ILE A 83 -1.53 -18.63 5.97
C ILE A 83 -0.72 -19.39 7.02
N LEU A 84 -1.36 -20.27 7.78
CA LEU A 84 -0.72 -21.01 8.88
C LEU A 84 0.35 -21.99 8.41
N GLU A 85 0.19 -22.60 7.23
CA GLU A 85 1.18 -23.50 6.63
C GLU A 85 2.41 -22.76 6.08
N ASN A 86 2.29 -21.46 5.78
CA ASN A 86 3.35 -20.66 5.16
C ASN A 86 4.06 -19.69 6.12
N VAL A 87 3.69 -19.66 7.40
CA VAL A 87 4.32 -18.79 8.42
C VAL A 87 5.21 -19.58 9.38
N CYS A 88 6.29 -18.95 9.85
CA CYS A 88 7.19 -19.56 10.83
C CYS A 88 6.62 -19.55 12.26
N TYR A 89 5.73 -18.60 12.57
CA TYR A 89 5.18 -18.43 13.92
C TYR A 89 3.65 -18.52 13.96
N PRO A 90 3.04 -19.67 13.60
CA PRO A 90 1.59 -19.81 13.46
C PRO A 90 0.83 -19.49 14.76
N GLU A 91 1.41 -19.76 15.94
CA GLU A 91 0.81 -19.45 17.23
C GLU A 91 0.58 -17.95 17.43
N ILE A 92 1.51 -17.11 16.96
CA ILE A 92 1.37 -15.65 17.02
C ILE A 92 0.25 -15.22 16.09
N PHE A 93 0.19 -15.75 14.87
CA PHE A 93 -0.92 -15.48 13.95
C PHE A 93 -2.27 -15.94 14.50
N LEU A 94 -2.33 -17.06 15.22
CA LEU A 94 -3.54 -17.59 15.86
C LEU A 94 -3.97 -16.79 17.08
N SER A 95 -3.02 -16.22 17.84
CA SER A 95 -3.32 -15.37 19.00
C SER A 95 -4.19 -14.14 18.63
N PHE A 96 -4.26 -13.82 17.33
CA PHE A 96 -5.06 -12.72 16.80
C PHE A 96 -6.54 -13.05 16.69
N LEU A 97 -6.93 -14.33 16.69
CA LEU A 97 -8.27 -14.76 16.37
C LEU A 97 -9.10 -14.96 17.64
N THR A 98 -10.08 -14.08 17.86
CA THR A 98 -11.21 -14.41 18.73
C THR A 98 -12.11 -15.45 18.05
N ASP A 99 -12.85 -16.27 18.81
CA ASP A 99 -13.71 -17.32 18.24
C ASP A 99 -14.79 -16.78 17.26
N LYS A 100 -15.12 -15.49 17.35
CA LYS A 100 -15.99 -14.79 16.38
C LYS A 100 -15.29 -14.48 15.05
N GLU A 101 -13.99 -14.15 15.07
CA GLU A 101 -13.20 -13.81 13.89
C GLU A 101 -12.80 -15.07 13.10
N LYS A 102 -12.57 -16.21 13.79
CA LYS A 102 -12.32 -17.51 13.14
C LYS A 102 -13.43 -17.91 12.16
N LYS A 103 -14.69 -17.59 12.48
CA LYS A 103 -15.86 -17.90 11.63
C LYS A 103 -16.02 -16.92 10.45
N LYS A 104 -15.54 -15.68 10.58
CA LYS A 104 -15.69 -14.64 9.53
C LYS A 104 -14.63 -14.74 8.43
N ILE A 105 -13.40 -15.14 8.78
CA ILE A 105 -12.27 -15.27 7.83
C ILE A 105 -12.44 -16.48 6.88
N GLY A 106 -13.44 -17.34 7.09
CA GLY A 106 -13.67 -18.53 6.27
C GLY A 106 -14.07 -18.26 4.81
N SER A 107 -14.59 -17.08 4.46
CA SER A 107 -14.97 -16.70 3.09
C SER A 107 -14.16 -15.51 2.60
N LYS A 108 -13.68 -15.58 1.35
CA LYS A 108 -12.86 -14.54 0.71
C LYS A 108 -13.63 -13.23 0.58
N GLU A 109 -14.92 -13.31 0.30
CA GLU A 109 -15.82 -12.16 0.17
C GLU A 109 -15.90 -11.37 1.48
N ASN A 110 -16.04 -12.08 2.60
CA ASN A 110 -16.08 -11.44 3.93
C ASN A 110 -14.76 -10.77 4.28
N ALA A 111 -13.62 -11.40 3.94
CA ALA A 111 -12.31 -10.79 4.16
C ALA A 111 -12.12 -9.50 3.36
N ILE A 112 -12.59 -9.48 2.10
CA ILE A 112 -12.55 -8.28 1.25
C ILE A 112 -13.44 -7.16 1.82
N LEU A 113 -14.63 -7.50 2.34
CA LEU A 113 -15.51 -6.53 2.98
C LEU A 113 -14.92 -5.94 4.25
N GLU A 114 -14.38 -6.78 5.12
CA GLU A 114 -13.74 -6.35 6.35
C GLU A 114 -12.51 -5.48 6.04
N PHE A 115 -11.71 -5.88 5.06
CA PHE A 115 -10.60 -5.08 4.55
C PHE A 115 -11.08 -3.69 4.07
N TYR A 116 -12.16 -3.64 3.30
CA TYR A 116 -12.72 -2.39 2.80
C TYR A 116 -13.21 -1.47 3.93
N GLN A 117 -13.86 -2.03 4.96
CA GLN A 117 -14.31 -1.27 6.13
C GLN A 117 -13.12 -0.67 6.90
N GLN A 118 -12.09 -1.49 7.15
CA GLN A 118 -10.88 -1.04 7.86
C GLN A 118 -10.10 0.00 7.03
N PHE A 119 -10.02 -0.18 5.71
CA PHE A 119 -9.31 0.74 4.82
C PHE A 119 -10.06 2.07 4.60
N SER A 120 -11.37 2.04 4.38
CA SER A 120 -12.12 3.25 4.04
C SER A 120 -12.57 4.05 5.28
N CYS A 121 -12.55 3.44 6.47
CA CYS A 121 -13.11 4.00 7.70
C CYS A 121 -14.59 4.45 7.54
N VAL A 122 -15.33 3.85 6.62
CA VAL A 122 -16.74 4.20 6.35
C VAL A 122 -17.63 3.43 7.33
N GLY A 123 -18.49 4.17 8.04
CA GLY A 123 -19.55 3.57 8.85
C GLY A 123 -20.67 3.03 7.95
N GLY A 124 -20.89 1.72 7.99
CA GLY A 124 -21.93 1.02 7.23
C GLY A 124 -21.61 -0.46 7.03
N ASP A 125 -22.60 -1.21 6.57
CA ASP A 125 -22.46 -2.62 6.19
C ASP A 125 -22.31 -2.72 4.66
N PRO A 126 -21.07 -2.68 4.12
CA PRO A 126 -20.86 -2.83 2.69
C PRO A 126 -21.27 -4.23 2.25
N ILE A 127 -21.96 -4.29 1.11
CA ILE A 127 -22.32 -5.55 0.46
C ILE A 127 -21.25 -5.85 -0.58
N PHE A 128 -20.86 -7.12 -0.67
CA PHE A 128 -19.86 -7.55 -1.63
C PHE A 128 -20.33 -7.25 -3.05
N SER A 129 -19.48 -6.59 -3.83
CA SER A 129 -19.73 -6.24 -5.22
C SER A 129 -18.43 -6.21 -6.00
N GLU A 130 -18.50 -6.55 -7.29
CA GLU A 130 -17.32 -6.56 -8.16
C GLU A 130 -16.73 -5.14 -8.34
N SER A 131 -17.57 -4.10 -8.26
CA SER A 131 -17.14 -2.70 -8.26
C SER A 131 -16.25 -2.36 -7.08
N LEU A 132 -16.55 -2.87 -5.88
CA LEU A 132 -15.75 -2.70 -4.68
C LEU A 132 -14.37 -3.34 -4.85
N CYS A 133 -14.30 -4.54 -5.43
CA CYS A 133 -13.02 -5.19 -5.74
C CYS A 133 -12.16 -4.36 -6.71
N LYS A 134 -12.77 -3.81 -7.77
CA LYS A 134 -12.09 -2.93 -8.73
C LYS A 134 -11.60 -1.63 -8.06
N GLU A 135 -12.40 -1.08 -7.17
CA GLU A 135 -12.03 0.11 -6.40
C GLU A 135 -10.83 -0.15 -5.47
N LEU A 136 -10.85 -1.26 -4.73
CA LEU A 136 -9.74 -1.68 -3.88
C LEU A 136 -8.46 -1.95 -4.69
N GLN A 137 -8.58 -2.66 -5.81
CA GLN A 137 -7.45 -2.89 -6.73
C GLN A 137 -6.82 -1.58 -7.17
N LYS A 138 -7.63 -0.57 -7.50
CA LYS A 138 -7.14 0.72 -7.95
C LYS A 138 -6.56 1.57 -6.81
N LYS A 139 -7.27 1.67 -5.68
CA LYS A 139 -6.91 2.57 -4.56
C LYS A 139 -5.76 2.02 -3.70
N PHE A 140 -5.77 0.71 -3.43
CA PHE A 140 -4.79 0.09 -2.54
C PHE A 140 -3.67 -0.57 -3.34
N PHE A 141 -4.02 -1.57 -4.17
CA PHE A 141 -3.01 -2.45 -4.77
C PHE A 141 -2.14 -1.77 -5.82
N HIS A 142 -2.71 -0.95 -6.72
CA HIS A 142 -1.88 -0.25 -7.70
C HIS A 142 -0.94 0.77 -7.06
N GLN A 143 -1.43 1.61 -6.14
CA GLN A 143 -0.63 2.70 -5.59
C GLN A 143 0.42 2.22 -4.55
N ARG A 144 0.07 1.21 -3.75
CA ARG A 144 0.87 0.82 -2.57
C ARG A 144 1.55 -0.52 -2.68
N CYS A 145 1.12 -1.38 -3.59
CA CYS A 145 1.68 -2.71 -3.75
C CYS A 145 2.57 -2.83 -4.99
N GLU A 146 2.67 -1.84 -5.87
CA GLU A 146 3.62 -1.88 -6.98
C GLU A 146 5.05 -1.65 -6.48
N LEU A 147 5.88 -2.69 -6.45
CA LEU A 147 7.28 -2.68 -6.01
C LEU A 147 8.25 -2.30 -7.13
N GLY A 148 7.86 -2.53 -8.38
CA GLY A 148 8.76 -2.47 -9.53
C GLY A 148 9.86 -3.55 -9.47
N ARG A 149 10.76 -3.54 -10.46
CA ARG A 149 11.84 -4.54 -10.57
C ARG A 149 12.84 -4.44 -9.42
N ILE A 150 13.15 -3.22 -9.00
CA ILE A 150 14.09 -2.93 -7.90
C ILE A 150 13.48 -3.32 -6.56
N GLY A 151 12.24 -2.93 -6.28
CA GLY A 151 11.57 -3.29 -5.02
C GLY A 151 11.38 -4.79 -4.88
N ARG A 152 11.00 -5.49 -5.95
CA ARG A 152 10.95 -6.96 -5.98
C ARG A 152 12.30 -7.59 -5.65
N ARG A 153 13.39 -7.11 -6.27
CA ARG A 153 14.75 -7.58 -5.97
C ARG A 153 15.14 -7.34 -4.51
N ASN A 154 14.85 -6.15 -3.99
CA ASN A 154 15.21 -5.77 -2.62
C ASN A 154 14.43 -6.58 -1.58
N ILE A 155 13.12 -6.77 -1.77
CA ILE A 155 12.29 -7.62 -0.90
C ILE A 155 12.77 -9.07 -0.94
N ASN A 156 13.00 -9.62 -2.14
CA ASN A 156 13.50 -10.98 -2.27
C ASN A 156 14.82 -11.18 -1.53
N TRP A 157 15.75 -10.24 -1.66
CA TRP A 157 17.04 -10.32 -0.98
C TRP A 157 16.90 -10.20 0.53
N ARG A 158 16.09 -9.25 1.01
CA ARG A 158 15.91 -8.99 2.45
C ARG A 158 15.17 -10.11 3.17
N LEU A 159 14.14 -10.68 2.54
CA LEU A 159 13.30 -11.74 3.11
C LEU A 159 13.71 -13.15 2.67
N ASN A 160 14.83 -13.28 1.94
CA ASN A 160 15.31 -14.54 1.37
C ASN A 160 14.25 -15.29 0.55
N LEU A 161 13.54 -14.57 -0.33
CA LEU A 161 12.51 -15.12 -1.21
C LEU A 161 13.05 -15.32 -2.63
N ASN A 162 12.61 -16.39 -3.29
CA ASN A 162 12.93 -16.67 -4.69
C ASN A 162 11.72 -16.48 -5.60
N ILE A 163 11.28 -15.22 -5.76
CA ILE A 163 10.14 -14.84 -6.61
C ILE A 163 10.67 -14.20 -7.90
N PRO A 164 10.16 -14.53 -9.09
CA PRO A 164 10.63 -13.93 -10.35
C PRO A 164 10.55 -12.39 -10.33
N GLN A 165 11.58 -11.72 -10.87
CA GLN A 165 11.67 -10.26 -10.93
C GLN A 165 10.58 -9.60 -11.80
N ASN A 166 9.91 -10.38 -12.66
CA ASN A 166 8.80 -9.92 -13.48
C ASN A 166 7.54 -9.66 -12.65
N ASN A 167 7.44 -10.21 -11.42
CA ASN A 167 6.34 -9.92 -10.51
C ASN A 167 6.58 -8.58 -9.82
N ILE A 168 6.09 -7.51 -10.45
CA ILE A 168 6.29 -6.13 -9.97
C ILE A 168 5.34 -5.73 -8.84
N PHE A 169 4.32 -6.54 -8.51
CA PHE A 169 3.40 -6.27 -7.40
C PHE A 169 3.72 -7.10 -6.17
N LEU A 170 3.42 -6.57 -4.98
CA LEU A 170 3.50 -7.24 -3.69
C LEU A 170 2.53 -8.42 -3.65
N LEU A 171 3.04 -9.59 -3.30
CA LEU A 171 2.29 -10.84 -3.22
C LEU A 171 1.93 -11.14 -1.76
N PRO A 172 0.87 -11.94 -1.51
CA PRO A 172 0.52 -12.35 -0.16
C PRO A 172 1.69 -12.99 0.59
N ARG A 173 2.51 -13.79 -0.12
CA ARG A 173 3.72 -14.43 0.43
C ARG A 173 4.75 -13.43 0.93
N ASP A 174 4.89 -12.29 0.27
CA ASP A 174 5.82 -11.24 0.71
C ASP A 174 5.36 -10.63 2.03
N VAL A 175 4.05 -10.39 2.16
CA VAL A 175 3.44 -9.82 3.37
C VAL A 175 3.61 -10.76 4.56
N LEU A 176 3.39 -12.07 4.36
CA LEU A 176 3.61 -13.08 5.39
C LEU A 176 5.08 -13.17 5.80
N ALA A 177 5.99 -13.28 4.84
CA ALA A 177 7.43 -13.33 5.12
C ALA A 177 7.92 -12.05 5.82
N ALA A 178 7.37 -10.89 5.44
CA ALA A 178 7.68 -9.62 6.07
C ALA A 178 7.21 -9.58 7.55
N ALA A 179 6.03 -10.13 7.83
CA ALA A 179 5.50 -10.25 9.18
C ALA A 179 6.30 -11.25 10.03
N ASP A 180 6.68 -12.41 9.48
CA ASP A 180 7.54 -13.38 10.18
C ASP A 180 8.90 -12.80 10.52
N HIS A 181 9.51 -12.08 9.58
CA HIS A 181 10.79 -11.43 9.85
C HIS A 181 10.63 -10.34 10.93
N LEU A 182 9.52 -9.58 10.94
CA LEU A 182 9.22 -8.61 12.01
C LEU A 182 9.10 -9.28 13.39
N ILE A 183 8.44 -10.45 13.45
CA ILE A 183 8.36 -11.26 14.66
C ILE A 183 9.76 -11.71 15.10
N GLY A 184 10.58 -12.22 14.17
CA GLY A 184 11.96 -12.60 14.44
C GLY A 184 12.76 -11.44 15.05
N MET A 185 12.64 -10.24 14.48
CA MET A 185 13.27 -9.02 14.99
C MET A 185 12.86 -8.72 16.44
N LYS A 186 11.58 -8.90 16.78
CA LYS A 186 11.10 -8.73 18.16
C LYS A 186 11.72 -9.74 19.13
N PHE A 187 12.04 -10.95 18.66
CA PHE A 187 12.77 -11.97 19.43
C PHE A 187 14.30 -11.76 19.41
N GLY A 188 14.79 -10.66 18.85
CA GLY A 188 16.23 -10.37 18.73
C GLY A 188 16.93 -11.11 17.59
N MET A 189 16.17 -11.71 16.66
CA MET A 189 16.70 -12.35 15.47
C MET A 189 16.68 -11.38 14.28
N GLY A 190 17.86 -11.02 13.79
CA GLY A 190 18.02 -10.20 12.59
C GLY A 190 18.72 -8.87 12.87
N THR A 191 18.71 -7.99 11.87
CA THR A 191 19.45 -6.72 11.87
C THR A 191 18.52 -5.58 11.51
N LEU A 192 18.68 -4.41 12.14
CA LEU A 192 17.91 -3.21 11.78
C LEU A 192 18.51 -2.55 10.53
N ASP A 193 17.67 -1.90 9.75
CA ASP A 193 18.08 -1.21 8.52
C ASP A 193 18.42 0.26 8.79
N ASP A 194 19.61 0.69 8.36
CA ASP A 194 19.92 2.11 8.26
C ASP A 194 19.26 2.71 7.00
N MET A 195 18.09 3.31 7.19
CA MET A 195 17.35 3.96 6.09
C MET A 195 18.07 5.17 5.52
N ASN A 196 19.02 5.78 6.21
CA ASN A 196 19.75 6.95 5.75
C ASN A 196 20.95 6.60 4.85
N HIS A 197 21.40 5.35 4.89
CA HIS A 197 22.45 4.86 4.00
C HIS A 197 22.09 5.06 2.52
N LEU A 198 23.02 5.61 1.73
CA LEU A 198 22.78 5.95 0.31
C LEU A 198 22.35 4.75 -0.56
N LYS A 199 22.81 3.54 -0.26
CA LYS A 199 22.32 2.29 -0.88
C LYS A 199 20.79 2.11 -0.84
N ASN A 200 20.16 2.68 0.18
CA ASN A 200 18.72 2.62 0.43
C ASN A 200 18.01 3.87 -0.09
N LYS A 201 18.72 4.76 -0.80
CA LYS A 201 18.19 5.95 -1.44
C LYS A 201 18.21 5.79 -2.95
N ARG A 202 17.29 6.47 -3.62
CA ARG A 202 17.25 6.63 -5.08
C ARG A 202 17.08 8.10 -5.43
N ILE A 203 17.58 8.46 -6.60
CA ILE A 203 17.36 9.78 -7.17
C ILE A 203 16.06 9.74 -7.95
N ARG A 204 15.18 10.69 -7.67
CA ARG A 204 14.01 11.00 -8.47
C ARG A 204 14.30 12.26 -9.27
N SER A 205 14.29 12.12 -10.59
CA SER A 205 14.62 13.20 -11.50
C SER A 205 13.48 14.20 -11.63
N VAL A 206 13.76 15.38 -12.18
CA VAL A 206 12.73 16.36 -12.57
C VAL A 206 11.66 15.73 -13.47
N ALA A 207 12.05 14.83 -14.38
CA ALA A 207 11.11 14.17 -15.28
C ALA A 207 10.14 13.26 -14.51
N ASP A 208 10.65 12.48 -13.55
CA ASP A 208 9.82 11.61 -12.71
C ASP A 208 8.86 12.44 -11.84
N LEU A 209 9.31 13.58 -11.31
CA LEU A 209 8.46 14.49 -10.53
C LEU A 209 7.33 15.07 -11.38
N LEU A 210 7.62 15.48 -12.62
CA LEU A 210 6.61 15.97 -13.56
C LEU A 210 5.66 14.84 -13.98
N GLN A 211 6.16 13.62 -14.18
CA GLN A 211 5.34 12.46 -14.51
C GLN A 211 4.34 12.15 -13.38
N ASP A 212 4.77 12.20 -12.12
CA ASP A 212 3.89 12.04 -10.97
C ASP A 212 2.79 13.12 -10.93
N GLN A 213 3.15 14.40 -11.16
CA GLN A 213 2.17 15.50 -11.20
C GLN A 213 1.19 15.34 -12.36
N LEU A 214 1.66 14.89 -13.53
CA LEU A 214 0.80 14.57 -14.66
C LEU A 214 -0.17 13.44 -14.30
N GLY A 215 0.32 12.37 -13.67
CA GLY A 215 -0.49 11.25 -13.21
C GLY A 215 -1.59 11.69 -12.25
N LEU A 216 -1.26 12.57 -11.29
CA LEU A 216 -2.23 13.15 -10.36
C LEU A 216 -3.30 13.98 -11.10
N ALA A 217 -2.86 14.81 -12.06
CA ALA A 217 -3.76 15.64 -12.85
C ALA A 217 -4.71 14.81 -13.70
N LEU A 218 -4.21 13.73 -14.31
CA LEU A 218 -5.03 12.77 -15.08
C LEU A 218 -6.01 12.01 -14.18
N ALA A 219 -5.61 11.62 -12.98
CA ALA A 219 -6.53 11.00 -12.02
C ALA A 219 -7.66 11.95 -11.59
N ARG A 220 -7.37 13.25 -11.43
CA ARG A 220 -8.39 14.28 -11.18
C ARG A 220 -9.32 14.46 -12.37
N LEU A 221 -8.76 14.52 -13.58
CA LEU A 221 -9.53 14.59 -14.83
C LEU A 221 -10.46 13.38 -14.98
N GLU A 222 -9.98 12.16 -14.71
CA GLU A 222 -10.78 10.95 -14.74
C GLU A 222 -12.00 11.05 -13.81
N ASN A 223 -11.82 11.58 -12.60
CA ASN A 223 -12.91 11.75 -11.65
C ASN A 223 -13.94 12.79 -12.13
N VAL A 224 -13.48 13.90 -12.71
CA VAL A 224 -14.36 14.91 -13.33
C VAL A 224 -15.16 14.29 -14.47
N VAL A 225 -14.49 13.59 -15.40
CA VAL A 225 -15.12 12.91 -16.53
C VAL A 225 -16.18 11.91 -16.06
N LYS A 226 -15.88 11.07 -15.06
CA LYS A 226 -16.85 10.13 -14.47
C LYS A 226 -18.06 10.83 -13.87
N GLY A 227 -17.85 11.96 -13.19
CA GLY A 227 -18.94 12.78 -12.66
C GLY A 227 -19.83 13.34 -13.77
N THR A 228 -19.22 13.92 -14.81
CA THR A 228 -19.93 14.49 -15.97
C THR A 228 -20.72 13.44 -16.74
N ILE A 229 -20.14 12.27 -17.00
CA ILE A 229 -20.85 11.14 -17.64
C ILE A 229 -22.05 10.73 -16.80
N SER A 230 -21.87 10.59 -15.48
CA SER A 230 -22.95 10.22 -14.56
C SER A 230 -24.09 11.25 -14.56
N GLY A 231 -23.76 12.54 -14.64
CA GLY A 231 -24.75 13.62 -14.80
C GLY A 231 -25.44 13.60 -16.16
N ALA A 232 -24.69 13.44 -17.25
CA ALA A 232 -25.23 13.39 -18.61
C ALA A 232 -26.23 12.24 -18.79
N ILE A 233 -25.93 11.05 -18.24
CA ILE A 233 -26.84 9.90 -18.25
C ILE A 233 -28.16 10.21 -17.53
N ARG A 234 -28.11 10.88 -16.36
CA ARG A 234 -29.32 11.28 -15.61
C ARG A 234 -30.21 12.23 -16.41
N HIS A 235 -29.62 13.11 -17.21
CA HIS A 235 -30.33 14.09 -18.03
C HIS A 235 -30.56 13.63 -19.48
N LYS A 236 -30.26 12.36 -19.82
CA LYS A 236 -30.39 11.78 -21.17
C LYS A 236 -29.64 12.59 -22.25
N LEU A 237 -28.52 13.20 -21.89
CA LEU A 237 -27.63 13.91 -22.81
C LEU A 237 -26.60 12.95 -23.40
N ILE A 238 -26.22 13.14 -24.67
CA ILE A 238 -25.15 12.39 -25.32
C ILE A 238 -23.81 13.07 -24.98
N PRO A 239 -22.93 12.45 -24.18
CA PRO A 239 -21.65 13.06 -23.86
C PRO A 239 -20.72 13.00 -25.08
N THR A 240 -20.19 14.16 -25.49
CA THR A 240 -19.14 14.25 -26.52
C THR A 240 -17.76 14.36 -25.84
N PRO A 241 -16.68 13.87 -26.46
CA PRO A 241 -15.34 13.97 -25.87
C PRO A 241 -14.92 15.40 -25.50
N GLN A 242 -15.33 16.38 -26.29
CA GLN A 242 -15.08 17.81 -26.03
C GLN A 242 -15.76 18.31 -24.76
N ASN A 243 -16.96 17.81 -24.44
CA ASN A 243 -17.70 18.20 -23.24
C ASN A 243 -17.23 17.45 -21.99
N LEU A 244 -16.48 16.35 -22.15
CA LEU A 244 -15.95 15.54 -21.06
C LEU A 244 -14.57 16.01 -20.62
N VAL A 245 -13.70 16.34 -21.56
CA VAL A 245 -12.29 16.67 -21.29
C VAL A 245 -12.15 18.17 -21.02
N THR A 246 -11.97 18.52 -19.75
CA THR A 246 -11.67 19.89 -19.32
C THR A 246 -10.19 20.06 -19.02
N SER A 247 -9.62 21.23 -19.31
CA SER A 247 -8.21 21.54 -19.01
C SER A 247 -7.96 21.88 -17.56
N THR A 248 -9.00 22.25 -16.80
CA THR A 248 -8.90 22.73 -15.41
C THR A 248 -8.11 21.79 -14.49
N PRO A 249 -8.30 20.45 -14.50
CA PRO A 249 -7.53 19.55 -13.64
C PRO A 249 -6.03 19.53 -13.98
N LEU A 250 -5.68 19.76 -15.25
CA LEU A 250 -4.28 19.84 -15.70
C LEU A 250 -3.66 21.16 -15.24
N THR A 251 -4.30 22.28 -15.54
CA THR A 251 -3.77 23.62 -15.22
C THR A 251 -3.74 23.95 -13.73
N THR A 252 -4.57 23.30 -12.91
CA THR A 252 -4.57 23.51 -11.44
C THR A 252 -3.57 22.64 -10.69
N THR A 253 -3.05 21.60 -11.34
CA THR A 253 -2.08 20.68 -10.71
C THR A 253 -0.63 21.17 -10.91
N TYR A 254 -0.38 21.96 -11.96
CA TYR A 254 0.90 22.59 -12.28
C TYR A 254 0.92 24.07 -11.87
#